data_AF-A0A1A2S7X2-F1
#
_entry.id   AF-A0A1A2S7X2-F1
#
_cell.length_a   1.000
_cell.length_b   1.000
_cell.length_c   1.000
_cell.angle_alpha   90.00
_cell.angle_beta   90.00
_cell.angle_gamma   90.00
#
_symmetry.space_group_name_H-M   'P 1'
#
loop_
_entity.id
_entity.type
_entity.pdbx_description
1 polymer ?
#
loop_
_entity_poly.entity_id
_entity_poly.type
_entity_poly.pdbx_seq_one_letter_code
_entity_poly.pdbx_strand_id
1 'polypeptide(L)' 'MASPLGDRLVLNDSDVDALAWQFTNSVYAGDTYAAWPLDRRLEGFLRHRGLFSIAEDGDAFGFVLDRVMACISALSRPV' A
#
# COMPACT_ATOMS: atom_id res chain seq x y z
N MET A 1 -9.68 -20.09 -23.55
CA MET A 1 -10.63 -20.12 -22.43
C MET A 1 -10.07 -19.16 -21.38
N ALA A 2 -10.45 -17.88 -21.46
CA ALA A 2 -9.98 -16.85 -20.53
C ALA A 2 -10.99 -16.78 -19.37
N SER A 3 -10.51 -17.02 -18.15
CA SER A 3 -11.33 -17.13 -16.96
C SER A 3 -12.06 -15.82 -16.63
N PRO A 4 -13.31 -15.88 -16.15
CA PRO A 4 -14.02 -14.74 -15.59
C PRO A 4 -13.53 -14.54 -14.14
N LEU A 5 -12.41 -13.83 -13.98
CA LEU A 5 -12.11 -13.19 -12.70
C LEU A 5 -12.95 -11.90 -12.74
N GLY A 6 -14.19 -11.92 -12.26
CA GLY A 6 -14.42 -12.13 -10.83
C GLY A 6 -13.86 -10.93 -10.07
N ASP A 7 -14.22 -9.75 -10.58
CA ASP A 7 -14.13 -8.41 -10.01
C ASP A 7 -14.69 -8.35 -8.59
N ARG A 8 -13.99 -9.00 -7.67
CA ARG A 8 -14.13 -8.85 -6.24
C ARG A 8 -12.71 -8.81 -5.73
N LEU A 9 -12.21 -7.59 -5.60
CA LEU A 9 -10.89 -7.18 -5.12
C LEU A 9 -10.52 -7.91 -3.82
N VAL A 10 -10.12 -9.18 -3.92
CA VAL A 10 -9.31 -9.83 -2.90
C VAL A 10 -7.91 -9.40 -3.26
N LEU A 11 -7.49 -8.27 -2.70
CA LEU A 11 -6.08 -7.87 -2.71
C LEU A 11 -5.28 -9.06 -2.18
N ASN A 12 -4.64 -9.81 -3.05
CA ASN A 12 -3.84 -10.96 -2.64
C ASN A 12 -2.52 -10.41 -2.07
N ASP A 13 -1.84 -11.18 -1.22
CA ASP A 13 -0.56 -10.74 -0.62
C ASP A 13 0.44 -10.19 -1.66
N SER A 14 0.44 -10.76 -2.87
CA SER A 14 1.26 -10.31 -4.00
C SER A 14 0.85 -8.94 -4.56
N ASP A 15 -0.44 -8.63 -4.62
CA ASP A 15 -0.93 -7.31 -5.05
C ASP A 15 -0.59 -6.26 -4.01
N VAL A 16 -0.73 -6.60 -2.73
CA VAL A 16 -0.38 -5.73 -1.60
C VAL A 16 1.12 -5.52 -1.54
N ASP A 17 1.93 -6.54 -1.77
CA ASP A 17 3.38 -6.42 -1.86
C ASP A 17 3.79 -5.49 -3.01
N ALA A 18 3.24 -5.70 -4.21
CA ALA A 18 3.50 -4.83 -5.36
C ALA A 18 3.06 -3.38 -5.11
N LEU A 19 1.98 -3.17 -4.36
CA LEU A 19 1.48 -1.85 -3.97
C LEU A 19 2.41 -1.22 -2.92
N ALA A 20 2.89 -2.00 -1.96
CA ALA A 20 3.84 -1.57 -0.95
C ALA A 20 5.19 -1.18 -1.57
N TRP A 21 5.70 -1.95 -2.52
CA TRP A 21 6.90 -1.63 -3.30
C TRP A 21 6.74 -0.35 -4.12
N GLN A 22 5.58 -0.15 -4.76
CA GLN A 22 5.31 1.09 -5.49
C GLN A 22 5.18 2.29 -4.56
N PHE A 23 4.62 2.11 -3.37
CA PHE A 23 4.59 3.15 -2.33
C PHE A 23 6.01 3.50 -1.87
N THR A 24 6.84 2.49 -1.56
CA THR A 24 8.23 2.68 -1.11
C THR A 24 9.13 3.32 -2.16
N ASN A 25 8.87 3.08 -3.44
CA ASN A 25 9.57 3.73 -4.55
C ASN A 25 8.97 5.08 -4.95
N SER A 26 7.87 5.50 -4.33
CA SER A 26 7.22 6.78 -4.59
C SER A 26 7.68 7.85 -3.63
N VAL A 27 7.48 9.11 -4.03
CA VAL A 27 7.82 10.30 -3.24
C VAL A 27 7.18 10.26 -1.85
N TYR A 28 6.02 9.61 -1.71
CA TYR A 28 5.29 9.44 -0.45
C TYR A 28 6.05 8.65 0.62
N ALA A 29 6.90 7.69 0.25
CA ALA A 29 7.76 6.98 1.21
C ALA A 29 9.07 7.71 1.50
N GLY A 30 9.37 8.78 0.75
CA GLY A 30 10.56 9.58 0.94
C GLY A 30 10.49 10.50 2.18
N ASP A 31 11.66 11.03 2.53
CA ASP A 31 11.84 11.91 3.69
C ASP A 31 11.02 13.21 3.59
N THR A 32 10.69 13.63 2.36
CA THR A 32 9.83 14.79 2.07
C THR A 32 8.48 14.73 2.78
N TYR A 33 7.92 13.53 2.93
CA TYR A 33 6.67 13.34 3.65
C TYR A 33 6.89 12.77 5.05
N ALA A 34 8.15 12.57 5.51
CA ALA A 34 8.52 12.06 6.84
C ALA A 34 7.69 12.64 7.99
N ALA A 35 7.35 13.93 7.88
CA ALA A 35 6.54 14.68 8.83
C ALA A 35 5.08 14.19 8.97
N TRP A 36 4.55 13.44 8.01
CA TRP A 36 3.18 12.92 8.01
C TRP A 36 3.17 11.47 8.51
N PRO A 37 2.16 11.05 9.29
CA PRO A 37 2.02 9.65 9.68
C PRO A 37 1.84 8.78 8.43
N LEU A 38 2.41 7.57 8.47
CA LEU A 38 2.39 6.62 7.34
C LEU A 38 0.97 6.35 6.84
N ASP A 39 0.03 6.24 7.77
CA ASP A 39 -1.41 6.16 7.54
C ASP A 39 -1.91 7.23 6.55
N ARG A 40 -1.72 8.52 6.86
CA ARG A 40 -2.12 9.61 5.94
C ARG A 40 -1.45 9.55 4.57
N ARG A 41 -0.19 9.13 4.50
CA ARG A 41 0.52 9.04 3.23
C ARG A 41 -0.03 7.91 2.38
N LEU A 42 -0.33 6.78 3.03
CA LEU A 42 -0.95 5.64 2.38
C LEU A 42 -2.37 5.97 1.93
N GLU A 43 -3.16 6.66 2.75
CA GLU A 43 -4.50 7.14 2.39
C GLU A 43 -4.43 8.04 1.15
N GLY A 44 -3.53 9.02 1.13
CA GLY A 44 -3.33 9.91 -0.03
C GLY A 44 -2.91 9.14 -1.29
N PHE A 45 -2.05 8.15 -1.16
CA PHE A 45 -1.61 7.30 -2.27
C PHE A 45 -2.73 6.42 -2.82
N LEU A 46 -3.52 5.80 -1.95
CA LEU A 46 -4.68 4.99 -2.32
C LEU A 46 -5.74 5.83 -3.04
N ARG A 47 -6.03 7.03 -2.52
CA ARG A 47 -6.95 7.99 -3.14
C ARG A 47 -6.45 8.45 -4.51
N HIS A 48 -5.14 8.69 -4.64
CA HIS A 48 -4.54 9.06 -5.93
C HIS A 48 -4.65 7.95 -6.99
N ARG A 49 -4.60 6.67 -6.58
CA ARG A 49 -4.82 5.52 -7.46
C ARG A 49 -6.29 5.21 -7.75
N GLY A 50 -7.23 5.90 -7.13
CA GLY A 50 -8.66 5.59 -7.23
C GLY A 50 -9.09 4.39 -6.37
N LEU A 51 -8.25 3.95 -5.44
CA LEU A 51 -8.50 2.84 -4.52
C LEU A 51 -9.22 3.31 -3.25
N PHE A 52 -10.26 4.13 -3.42
CA PHE A 52 -11.03 4.71 -2.32
C PHE A 52 -11.66 3.63 -1.43
N SER A 53 -12.17 2.55 -2.02
CA SER A 53 -12.77 1.45 -1.27
C SER A 53 -11.80 0.78 -0.29
N ILE A 54 -10.51 0.76 -0.59
CA ILE A 54 -9.48 0.21 0.31
C ILE A 54 -9.10 1.24 1.39
N ALA A 55 -9.15 2.53 1.06
CA ALA A 55 -8.92 3.60 2.05
C ALA A 55 -10.10 3.75 3.03
N GLU A 56 -11.32 3.48 2.59
CA GLU A 56 -12.53 3.50 3.43
C GLU A 56 -12.69 2.20 4.26
N ASP A 57 -12.17 1.09 3.75
CA ASP A 57 -12.17 -0.20 4.45
C ASP A 57 -10.99 -0.28 5.42
N GLY A 58 -11.25 -0.08 6.71
CA GLY A 58 -10.20 -0.05 7.74
C GLY A 58 -9.42 -1.36 7.90
N ASP A 59 -10.02 -2.50 7.55
CA ASP A 59 -9.36 -3.81 7.61
C ASP A 59 -8.38 -3.98 6.45
N ALA A 60 -8.83 -3.68 5.23
CA ALA A 60 -7.97 -3.68 4.04
C ALA A 60 -6.87 -2.62 4.14
N PHE A 61 -7.20 -1.43 4.65
CA PHE A 61 -6.22 -0.36 4.89
C PHE A 61 -5.16 -0.80 5.89
N GLY A 62 -5.56 -1.40 7.02
CA GLY A 62 -4.64 -1.92 8.04
C GLY A 62 -3.73 -3.00 7.48
N PHE A 63 -4.25 -3.89 6.63
CA PHE A 63 -3.47 -4.93 5.97
C PHE A 63 -2.41 -4.36 5.01
N VAL A 64 -2.78 -3.37 4.18
CA VAL A 64 -1.83 -2.69 3.29
C VAL A 64 -0.78 -1.92 4.10
N LEU A 65 -1.19 -1.27 5.19
CA LEU A 65 -0.30 -0.53 6.09
C LEU A 65 0.74 -1.45 6.72
N ASP A 66 0.33 -2.60 7.25
CA ASP A 66 1.23 -3.60 7.82
C ASP A 66 2.26 -4.07 6.78
N ARG A 67 1.83 -4.36 5.56
CA ARG A 67 2.74 -4.77 4.48
C ARG A 67 3.72 -3.68 4.09
N VAL A 68 3.27 -2.42 4.00
CA VAL A 68 4.14 -1.27 3.73
C VAL A 68 5.18 -1.11 4.85
N MET A 69 4.78 -1.23 6.11
CA MET A 69 5.71 -1.20 7.24
C MET A 69 6.74 -2.34 7.17
N ALA A 70 6.31 -3.55 6.84
CA ALA A 70 7.20 -4.70 6.66
C ALA A 70 8.22 -4.47 5.52
N CYS A 71 7.77 -3.92 4.38
CA CYS A 71 8.66 -3.56 3.27
C CYS A 71 9.65 -2.45 3.66
N ILE A 72 9.20 -1.39 4.32
CA ILE A 72 10.08 -0.30 4.79
C ILE A 72 11.10 -0.83 5.81
N SER A 73 10.67 -1.69 6.73
CA SER A 73 11.56 -2.33 7.71
C SER A 73 12.60 -3.22 7.04
N ALA A 74 12.20 -3.98 6.02
CA ALA A 74 13.11 -4.80 5.22
C ALA A 74 14.14 -3.96 4.44
N LEU A 75 13.73 -2.79 3.92
CA LEU A 75 14.61 -1.86 3.20
C LEU A 75 15.51 -1.04 4.14
N SER A 76 15.01 -0.67 5.31
CA SER A 76 15.72 0.16 6.29
C SER A 76 16.79 -0.60 7.05
N ARG A 77 16.77 -1.93 7.06
CA ARG A 77 17.76 -2.74 7.76
C ARG A 77 19.10 -2.66 7.01
N PRO A 78 20.10 -1.93 7.53
CA PRO A 78 21.44 -1.98 6.98
C PRO A 78 22.06 -3.31 7.42
N VAL A 79 22.66 -4.04 6.48
CA VAL A 79 23.53 -5.18 6.80
C VAL A 79 24.81 -4.71 7.48
#